data_AF-A0A3N2M5P7-F1
#
_entry.id   AF-A0A3N2M5P7-F1
#
_cell.length_a   1.000
_cell.length_b   1.000
_cell.length_c   1.000
_cell.angle_alpha   90.00
_cell.angle_beta   90.00
_cell.angle_gamma   90.00
#
_symmetry.space_group_name_H-M   'P 1'
#
loop_
_entity.id
_entity.type
_entity.pdbx_description
1 polymer ?
#
loop_
_entity_poly.entity_id
_entity_poly.type
_entity_poly.pdbx_seq_one_letter_code
_entity_poly.pdbx_strand_id
1 'polypeptide(L)'
;MFFLLTCFIACGTNTSAETGVEQITENVTVNDTIVENSADSVLINRVYDKFVFAIDAEGNDNPTDYFTTNALKKLQHDYEFDCDRGPCYAYYALRTQEQDSKPNSEDVSNIRRIESIGDGWYVVSYLDMGWSGMTRIKIVDGKIDDYERCVSDL
;
A
#
# COMPACT_ATOMS: atom_id res chain seq x y z
N MET A 1 -14.84 19.02 -53.73
CA MET A 1 -13.51 19.23 -54.35
C MET A 1 -13.06 20.62 -53.96
N PHE A 2 -11.90 20.76 -53.29
CA PHE A 2 -11.26 22.04 -52.88
C PHE A 2 -12.06 22.91 -51.88
N PHE A 3 -11.44 23.72 -51.00
CA PHE A 3 -10.11 23.65 -50.33
C PHE A 3 -10.17 24.55 -49.07
N LEU A 4 -9.13 24.47 -48.23
CA LEU A 4 -8.86 25.29 -47.03
C LEU A 4 -9.29 26.78 -47.05
N LEU A 5 -9.62 27.33 -45.87
CA LEU A 5 -8.72 28.33 -45.24
C LEU A 5 -8.96 28.53 -43.73
N THR A 6 -7.88 28.47 -42.95
CA THR A 6 -7.79 29.01 -41.59
C THR A 6 -7.37 30.49 -41.66
N CYS A 7 -7.91 31.34 -40.79
CA CYS A 7 -7.38 32.69 -40.57
C CYS A 7 -7.03 32.89 -39.10
N PHE A 8 -5.73 33.08 -38.86
CA PHE A 8 -5.20 33.60 -37.61
C PHE A 8 -5.57 35.07 -37.45
N ILE A 9 -5.75 35.54 -36.21
CA ILE A 9 -5.50 36.93 -35.86
C ILE A 9 -4.45 36.92 -34.75
N ALA A 10 -3.27 37.46 -35.07
CA ALA A 10 -2.20 37.72 -34.13
C ALA A 10 -1.83 39.21 -34.21
N CYS A 11 -1.69 39.86 -33.05
CA CYS A 11 -0.99 41.14 -32.88
C CYS A 11 -0.81 41.38 -31.36
N GLY A 12 0.37 41.60 -30.77
CA GLY A 12 1.73 41.53 -31.30
C GLY A 12 2.55 42.80 -31.04
N THR A 13 3.37 42.79 -29.98
CA THR A 13 4.59 43.62 -29.75
C THR A 13 5.47 42.85 -28.74
N ASN A 14 6.66 42.32 -29.07
CA ASN A 14 7.96 42.98 -29.30
C ASN A 14 8.58 43.52 -27.97
N THR A 15 9.82 43.21 -27.54
CA THR A 15 11.04 42.69 -28.21
C THR A 15 12.02 42.00 -27.20
N SER A 16 12.88 41.10 -27.71
CA SER A 16 14.23 40.66 -27.23
C SER A 16 14.92 41.40 -26.06
N ALA A 17 15.78 40.81 -25.23
CA ALA A 17 16.49 39.50 -25.25
C ALA A 17 16.87 39.08 -23.78
N GLU A 18 17.74 38.12 -23.43
CA GLU A 18 18.72 37.29 -24.19
C GLU A 18 19.01 35.92 -23.51
N THR A 19 20.24 35.40 -23.63
CA THR A 19 20.75 34.06 -23.27
C THR A 19 21.13 33.81 -21.80
N GLY A 20 20.88 32.58 -21.34
CA GLY A 20 21.60 31.94 -20.22
C GLY A 20 21.52 30.42 -20.33
N VAL A 21 22.66 29.75 -20.56
CA VAL A 21 22.75 28.28 -20.55
C VAL A 21 23.26 27.84 -19.18
N GLU A 22 22.48 27.05 -18.45
CA GLU A 22 23.03 26.15 -17.44
C GLU A 22 22.19 24.88 -17.32
N GLN A 23 22.86 23.75 -17.10
CA GLN A 23 22.25 22.44 -16.85
C GLN A 23 21.90 22.29 -15.37
N ILE A 24 21.49 21.07 -14.96
CA ILE A 24 21.33 20.60 -13.57
C ILE A 24 19.96 21.07 -13.00
N THR A 25 19.11 20.22 -12.43
CA THR A 25 19.30 18.86 -11.87
C THR A 25 18.16 17.92 -12.28
N GLU A 26 18.44 16.62 -12.41
CA GLU A 26 17.41 15.61 -12.14
C GLU A 26 17.00 15.72 -10.66
N ASN A 27 15.77 16.15 -10.39
CA ASN A 27 15.19 15.97 -9.07
C ASN A 27 14.81 14.51 -8.92
N VAL A 28 15.80 13.71 -8.47
CA VAL A 28 15.64 12.34 -8.01
C VAL A 28 14.38 12.24 -7.16
N THR A 29 13.47 11.37 -7.56
CA THR A 29 12.25 11.06 -6.80
C THR A 29 12.65 10.45 -5.47
N VAL A 30 12.75 11.29 -4.44
CA VAL A 30 12.86 10.82 -3.06
C VAL A 30 11.56 10.07 -2.79
N ASN A 31 11.66 8.75 -2.63
CA ASN A 31 10.58 7.93 -2.08
C ASN A 31 10.39 8.35 -0.62
N ASP A 32 9.63 9.42 -0.42
CA ASP A 32 9.30 9.95 0.89
C ASP A 32 8.40 8.95 1.61
N THR A 33 9.06 8.04 2.31
CA THR A 33 8.41 7.02 3.12
C THR A 33 7.99 7.70 4.41
N ILE A 34 6.90 8.47 4.32
CA ILE A 34 6.28 9.13 5.47
C ILE A 34 5.70 8.04 6.38
N VAL A 35 6.55 7.52 7.25
CA VAL A 35 6.14 6.74 8.40
C VAL A 35 5.69 7.74 9.45
N GLU A 36 4.37 8.01 9.52
CA GLU A 36 3.79 8.66 10.70
C GLU A 36 4.15 7.80 11.92
N ASN A 37 5.05 8.27 12.79
CA ASN A 37 5.63 7.46 13.86
C ASN A 37 4.72 7.38 15.10
N SER A 38 3.50 6.87 14.89
CA SER A 38 2.52 6.58 15.94
C SER A 38 2.67 5.13 16.44
N ALA A 39 2.17 4.84 17.65
CA ALA A 39 2.14 3.47 18.17
C ALA A 39 1.36 2.52 17.24
N ASP A 40 0.33 3.05 16.58
CA ASP A 40 -0.55 2.34 15.65
C ASP A 40 0.16 1.98 14.35
N SER A 41 0.99 2.87 13.78
CA SER A 41 1.78 2.53 12.60
C SER A 41 2.90 1.53 12.92
N VAL A 42 3.48 1.60 14.12
CA VAL A 42 4.47 0.61 14.61
C VAL A 42 3.81 -0.76 14.78
N LEU A 43 2.58 -0.82 15.29
CA LEU A 43 1.77 -2.06 15.33
C LEU A 43 1.53 -2.60 13.92
N ILE A 44 1.03 -1.78 13.00
CA ILE A 44 0.74 -2.19 11.61
C ILE A 44 2.00 -2.74 10.94
N ASN A 45 3.13 -2.02 10.99
CA ASN A 45 4.39 -2.49 10.42
C ASN A 45 4.81 -3.85 11.01
N ARG A 46 4.73 -4.00 12.34
CA ARG A 46 5.07 -5.26 13.01
C ARG A 46 4.14 -6.40 12.61
N VAL A 47 2.84 -6.16 12.45
CA VAL A 47 1.90 -7.18 11.97
C VAL A 47 2.21 -7.60 10.55
N TYR A 48 2.52 -6.65 9.66
CA TYR A 48 2.85 -6.99 8.27
C TYR A 48 4.15 -7.80 8.17
N ASP A 49 5.19 -7.41 8.92
CA ASP A 49 6.45 -8.14 9.05
C ASP A 49 6.25 -9.57 9.59
N LYS A 50 5.48 -9.72 10.67
CA LYS A 50 5.36 -10.99 11.42
C LYS A 50 4.35 -11.98 10.87
N PHE A 51 3.28 -11.51 10.25
CA PHE A 51 2.14 -12.36 9.89
C PHE A 51 1.73 -12.27 8.42
N VAL A 52 1.80 -11.08 7.81
CA VAL A 52 1.24 -10.86 6.46
C VAL A 52 2.25 -11.20 5.36
N PHE A 53 3.49 -10.75 5.50
CA PHE A 53 4.57 -10.98 4.54
C PHE A 53 5.56 -12.08 4.96
N ALA A 54 5.40 -12.66 6.14
CA ALA A 54 6.19 -13.81 6.59
C ALA A 54 5.96 -15.01 5.64
N ILE A 55 7.03 -15.45 4.98
CA ILE A 55 7.03 -16.58 4.03
C ILE A 55 7.12 -17.91 4.81
N ASP A 56 7.81 -17.86 5.94
CA ASP A 56 8.11 -18.93 6.89
C ASP A 56 7.85 -18.44 8.32
N ALA A 57 6.58 -18.47 8.75
CA ALA A 57 6.18 -18.06 10.10
C ALA A 57 6.64 -19.07 11.18
N GLU A 58 7.95 -19.10 11.49
CA GLU A 58 8.54 -19.82 12.62
C GLU A 58 8.28 -19.15 13.99
N GLY A 59 7.50 -18.05 14.00
CA GLY A 59 7.28 -17.21 15.17
C GLY A 59 6.40 -17.87 16.24
N ASN A 60 6.93 -17.96 17.47
CA ASN A 60 6.13 -18.15 18.70
C ASN A 60 5.27 -16.92 19.07
N ASP A 61 5.11 -15.95 18.15
CA ASP A 61 4.33 -14.73 18.34
C ASP A 61 2.85 -15.08 18.48
N ASN A 62 2.23 -14.74 19.61
CA ASN A 62 0.84 -15.06 19.88
C ASN A 62 -0.10 -14.04 19.17
N PRO A 63 -0.98 -14.47 18.25
CA PRO A 63 -1.84 -13.54 17.50
C PRO A 63 -2.75 -12.68 18.40
N THR A 64 -3.11 -13.17 19.60
CA THR A 64 -3.94 -12.39 20.53
C THR A 64 -3.27 -11.13 21.06
N ASP A 65 -1.96 -10.98 20.89
CA ASP A 65 -1.22 -9.79 21.33
C ASP A 65 -1.35 -8.63 20.33
N TYR A 66 -1.67 -8.95 19.08
CA TYR A 66 -1.70 -8.03 17.94
C TYR A 66 -3.11 -7.72 17.43
N PHE A 67 -4.01 -8.70 17.54
CA PHE A 67 -5.37 -8.66 16.99
C PHE A 67 -6.41 -8.77 18.11
N THR A 68 -7.57 -8.12 17.94
CA THR A 68 -8.73 -8.36 18.80
C THR A 68 -9.38 -9.71 18.47
N THR A 69 -10.24 -10.20 19.37
CA THR A 69 -11.06 -11.39 19.11
C THR A 69 -11.97 -11.23 17.87
N ASN A 70 -12.29 -10.00 17.46
CA ASN A 70 -13.08 -9.74 16.25
C ASN A 70 -12.25 -10.04 14.99
N ALA A 71 -11.08 -9.38 14.87
CA ALA A 71 -10.17 -9.61 13.76
C ALA A 71 -9.73 -11.08 13.65
N LEU A 72 -9.42 -11.74 14.78
CA LEU A 72 -9.05 -13.15 14.80
C LEU A 72 -10.16 -14.08 14.30
N LYS A 73 -11.44 -13.80 14.60
CA LYS A 73 -12.58 -14.55 14.06
C LYS A 73 -12.76 -14.32 12.56
N LYS A 74 -12.54 -13.10 12.09
CA LYS A 74 -12.58 -12.77 10.65
C LYS A 74 -11.48 -13.51 9.89
N LEU A 75 -10.25 -13.47 10.40
CA LEU A 75 -9.11 -14.20 9.88
C LEU A 75 -9.30 -15.73 9.88
N GLN A 76 -10.02 -16.29 10.86
CA GLN A 76 -10.40 -17.72 10.85
C GLN A 76 -11.49 -18.02 9.81
N HIS A 77 -12.42 -17.10 9.58
CA HIS A 77 -13.49 -17.26 8.59
C HIS A 77 -12.96 -17.18 7.15
N ASP A 78 -12.00 -16.28 6.91
CA ASP A 78 -11.36 -16.08 5.61
C ASP A 78 -10.30 -17.17 5.29
N TYR A 79 -10.09 -18.16 6.19
CA TYR A 79 -9.13 -19.24 6.00
C TYR A 79 -9.78 -20.46 5.32
N GLU A 80 -9.37 -20.74 4.09
CA GLU A 80 -10.04 -21.70 3.20
C GLU A 80 -9.45 -23.13 3.24
N PHE A 81 -8.43 -23.37 4.06
CA PHE A 81 -7.69 -24.65 4.12
C PHE A 81 -7.91 -25.40 5.45
N ASP A 82 -7.59 -26.69 5.46
CA ASP A 82 -7.68 -27.53 6.66
C ASP A 82 -6.64 -27.13 7.73
N CYS A 83 -7.06 -27.17 9.00
CA CYS A 83 -6.21 -26.84 10.15
C CYS A 83 -5.84 -28.08 10.96
N ASP A 84 -4.67 -28.66 10.70
CA ASP A 84 -4.15 -29.83 11.42
C ASP A 84 -3.84 -29.56 12.90
N ARG A 85 -3.53 -28.31 13.27
CA ARG A 85 -3.05 -27.94 14.62
C ARG A 85 -3.52 -26.56 15.06
N GLY A 86 -4.59 -26.51 15.84
CA GLY A 86 -5.12 -25.26 16.41
C GLY A 86 -5.80 -24.36 15.37
N PRO A 87 -6.11 -23.10 15.71
CA PRO A 87 -6.74 -22.17 14.78
C PRO A 87 -5.71 -21.64 13.76
N CYS A 88 -6.04 -21.72 12.47
CA CYS A 88 -5.34 -21.00 11.43
C CYS A 88 -5.94 -19.61 11.21
N TYR A 89 -5.19 -18.73 10.58
CA TYR A 89 -5.57 -17.34 10.32
C TYR A 89 -5.14 -16.93 8.92
N ALA A 90 -6.06 -16.40 8.13
CA ALA A 90 -5.82 -15.93 6.77
C ALA A 90 -5.14 -14.56 6.75
N TYR A 91 -3.91 -14.46 7.24
CA TYR A 91 -3.17 -13.19 7.18
C TYR A 91 -2.96 -12.68 5.74
N TYR A 92 -3.00 -13.59 4.76
CA TYR A 92 -3.05 -13.26 3.34
C TYR A 92 -4.31 -12.45 2.93
N ALA A 93 -5.37 -12.41 3.74
CA ALA A 93 -6.53 -11.56 3.49
C ALA A 93 -6.20 -10.05 3.53
N LEU A 94 -5.06 -9.68 4.16
CA LEU A 94 -4.54 -8.30 4.18
C LEU A 94 -3.61 -7.99 2.99
N ARG A 95 -3.22 -8.99 2.19
CA ARG A 95 -2.39 -8.88 0.97
C ARG A 95 -3.24 -8.58 -0.27
N THR A 96 -2.65 -8.53 -1.47
CA THR A 96 -3.41 -8.63 -2.72
C THR A 96 -4.01 -10.04 -2.87
N GLN A 97 -4.62 -10.34 -4.02
CA GLN A 97 -5.08 -11.71 -4.35
C GLN A 97 -4.11 -12.43 -5.29
N GLU A 98 -3.03 -11.77 -5.70
CA GLU A 98 -2.04 -12.31 -6.62
C GLU A 98 -1.25 -13.44 -5.95
N GLN A 99 -1.11 -14.56 -6.65
CA GLN A 99 -0.42 -15.75 -6.13
C GLN A 99 1.07 -15.76 -6.47
N ASP A 100 1.42 -15.23 -7.65
CA ASP A 100 2.77 -15.18 -8.19
C ASP A 100 3.34 -13.76 -8.18
N SER A 101 4.66 -13.65 -8.05
CA SER A 101 5.40 -12.39 -8.17
C SER A 101 5.12 -11.68 -9.48
N LYS A 102 5.01 -10.35 -9.43
CA LYS A 102 4.68 -9.54 -10.60
C LYS A 102 5.75 -9.66 -11.69
N PRO A 103 5.39 -10.01 -12.95
CA PRO A 103 6.36 -10.14 -14.03
C PRO A 103 7.14 -8.86 -14.28
N ASN A 104 8.47 -8.97 -14.34
CA ASN A 104 9.42 -7.87 -14.56
C ASN A 104 9.45 -6.80 -13.44
N SER A 105 9.06 -7.14 -12.21
CA SER A 105 9.39 -6.33 -11.02
C SER A 105 10.44 -7.01 -10.15
N GLU A 106 10.89 -6.28 -9.13
CA GLU A 106 11.54 -6.88 -7.97
C GLU A 106 10.49 -7.62 -7.13
N ASP A 107 10.89 -8.76 -6.54
CA ASP A 107 10.01 -9.64 -5.77
C ASP A 107 9.86 -9.16 -4.31
N VAL A 108 9.35 -7.93 -4.16
CA VAL A 108 9.38 -7.20 -2.89
C VAL A 108 7.99 -7.11 -2.28
N SER A 109 7.89 -7.55 -1.03
CA SER A 109 6.73 -7.33 -0.16
C SER A 109 7.09 -6.35 0.97
N ASN A 110 6.49 -5.16 0.98
CA ASN A 110 6.76 -4.15 2.00
C ASN A 110 5.66 -3.07 2.07
N ILE A 111 5.40 -2.53 3.26
CA ILE A 111 4.58 -1.32 3.41
C ILE A 111 5.28 -0.12 2.75
N ARG A 112 4.53 0.67 1.99
CA ARG A 112 4.97 1.89 1.32
C ARG A 112 4.45 3.14 2.02
N ARG A 113 3.21 3.12 2.53
CA ARG A 113 2.61 4.23 3.28
C ARG A 113 1.53 3.73 4.24
N ILE A 114 1.41 4.40 5.38
CA ILE A 114 0.28 4.27 6.31
C ILE A 114 -0.29 5.68 6.48
N GLU A 115 -1.61 5.82 6.33
CA GLU A 115 -2.31 7.10 6.49
C GLU A 115 -3.53 6.91 7.40
N SER A 116 -3.64 7.70 8.46
CA SER A 116 -4.88 7.75 9.25
C SER A 116 -6.00 8.42 8.45
N ILE A 117 -7.17 7.78 8.42
CA ILE A 117 -8.39 8.31 7.76
C ILE A 117 -9.52 8.63 8.76
N GLY A 118 -9.19 8.67 10.06
CA GLY A 118 -10.14 8.96 11.15
C GLY A 118 -10.80 7.71 11.76
N ASP A 119 -11.47 7.87 12.90
CA ASP A 119 -12.23 6.83 13.61
C ASP A 119 -11.49 5.50 13.87
N GLY A 120 -10.17 5.60 14.09
CA GLY A 120 -9.27 4.45 14.30
C GLY A 120 -8.93 3.67 13.02
N TRP A 121 -9.35 4.15 11.84
CA TRP A 121 -9.04 3.55 10.55
C TRP A 121 -7.78 4.15 9.91
N TYR A 122 -7.02 3.26 9.27
CA TYR A 122 -5.82 3.56 8.52
C TYR A 122 -5.92 2.95 7.12
N VAL A 123 -5.40 3.65 6.12
CA VAL A 123 -5.12 3.09 4.80
C VAL A 123 -3.65 2.66 4.77
N VAL A 124 -3.42 1.37 4.51
CA VAL A 124 -2.08 0.81 4.34
C VAL A 124 -1.87 0.53 2.86
N SER A 125 -0.95 1.25 2.23
CA SER A 125 -0.48 1.00 0.86
C SER A 125 0.82 0.22 0.91
N TYR A 126 0.95 -0.84 0.13
CA TYR A 126 2.08 -1.76 0.16
C TYR A 126 2.44 -2.30 -1.23
N LEU A 127 3.64 -2.87 -1.34
CA LEU A 127 3.92 -3.88 -2.36
C LEU A 127 3.75 -5.28 -1.76
N ASP A 128 3.36 -6.21 -2.61
CA ASP A 128 3.12 -7.61 -2.33
C ASP A 128 3.68 -8.42 -3.51
N MET A 129 4.88 -8.98 -3.35
CA MET A 129 5.65 -9.64 -4.42
C MET A 129 5.74 -8.75 -5.68
N GLY A 130 5.91 -7.44 -5.49
CA GLY A 130 5.95 -6.42 -6.55
C GLY A 130 4.59 -5.88 -7.03
N TRP A 131 3.46 -6.48 -6.65
CA TRP A 131 2.12 -5.94 -6.91
C TRP A 131 1.76 -4.82 -5.94
N SER A 132 1.16 -3.74 -6.44
CA SER A 132 0.68 -2.66 -5.57
C SER A 132 -0.64 -3.06 -4.94
N GLY A 133 -0.70 -3.06 -3.62
CA GLY A 133 -1.91 -3.37 -2.85
C GLY A 133 -2.28 -2.27 -1.86
N MET A 134 -3.54 -2.31 -1.41
CA MET A 134 -4.06 -1.38 -0.43
C MET A 134 -5.12 -2.05 0.44
N THR A 135 -5.01 -1.88 1.76
CA THR A 135 -5.93 -2.45 2.74
C THR A 135 -6.25 -1.40 3.79
N ARG A 136 -7.54 -1.19 4.09
CA ARG A 136 -7.98 -0.43 5.26
C ARG A 136 -7.88 -1.31 6.49
N ILE A 137 -7.35 -0.77 7.59
CA ILE A 137 -7.18 -1.46 8.87
C ILE A 137 -7.76 -0.60 9.97
N LYS A 138 -8.58 -1.19 10.84
CA LYS A 138 -9.11 -0.55 12.04
C LYS A 138 -8.30 -0.96 13.25
N ILE A 139 -7.93 0.00 14.08
CA ILE A 139 -7.31 -0.23 15.38
C ILE A 139 -8.28 0.17 16.49
N VAL A 140 -8.39 -0.70 17.50
CA VAL A 140 -9.13 -0.48 18.75
C VAL A 140 -8.24 -0.95 19.90
N ASP A 141 -8.10 -0.13 20.94
CA ASP A 141 -7.31 -0.43 22.15
C ASP A 141 -5.88 -0.96 21.87
N GLY A 142 -5.22 -0.42 20.85
CA GLY A 142 -3.85 -0.79 20.46
C GLY A 142 -3.73 -2.15 19.77
N LYS A 143 -4.81 -2.67 19.17
CA LYS A 143 -4.83 -3.92 18.39
C LYS A 143 -5.62 -3.74 17.10
N ILE A 144 -5.30 -4.55 16.08
CA ILE A 144 -6.10 -4.61 14.85
C ILE A 144 -7.44 -5.28 15.17
N ASP A 145 -8.54 -4.57 14.88
CA ASP A 145 -9.91 -4.98 15.17
C ASP A 145 -10.70 -5.40 13.94
N ASP A 146 -10.42 -4.79 12.79
CA ASP A 146 -11.03 -5.11 11.50
C ASP A 146 -10.09 -4.74 10.33
N TYR A 147 -10.36 -5.27 9.15
CA TYR A 147 -9.63 -4.97 7.91
C TYR A 147 -10.53 -5.09 6.69
N GLU A 148 -10.33 -4.24 5.69
CA GLU A 148 -11.05 -4.27 4.41
C GLU A 148 -10.04 -4.05 3.28
N ARG A 149 -9.77 -5.10 2.49
CA ARG A 149 -8.96 -4.97 1.26
C ARG A 149 -9.64 -3.94 0.35
N CYS A 150 -8.90 -2.94 -0.08
CA CYS A 150 -9.38 -2.00 -1.09
C CYS A 150 -9.24 -2.67 -2.45
N VAL A 151 -10.36 -3.16 -3.00
CA VAL A 151 -10.42 -3.56 -4.40
C VAL A 151 -10.35 -2.29 -5.24
N SER A 152 -9.22 -2.06 -5.90
CA SER A 152 -9.19 -1.20 -7.09
C SER A 152 -9.80 -1.98 -8.24
N ASP A 153 -10.98 -1.58 -8.71
CA ASP A 153 -11.55 -2.12 -9.94
C ASP A 153 -10.56 -1.88 -11.09
N LEU A 154 -10.00 -2.96 -11.65
CA LEU A 154 -9.11 -2.98 -12.82
C LEU A 154 -9.86 -3.51 -14.05
#